data_AF-A0A101K544-F1
#
_entry.id   AF-A0A101K544-F1
#
_cell.length_a   1.000
_cell.length_b   1.000
_cell.length_c   1.000
_cell.angle_alpha   90.00
_cell.angle_beta   90.00
_cell.angle_gamma   90.00
#
_symmetry.space_group_name_H-M   'P 1'
#
loop_
_entity.id
_entity.type
_entity.pdbx_description
1 polymer ?
#
loop_
_entity_poly.entity_id
_entity_poly.type
_entity_poly.pdbx_seq_one_letter_code
_entity_poly.pdbx_strand_id
1 'polypeptide(L)'
;MDKIYIRDLEFIGYHGLFEEEKKLGQKFFVSLELTTNLREAGLNDDITKTTHYGEVSETVKKIFFQKKYDLIETLAEDIAREVLLNYPLISELKLEIKKPWAPVGIALKDVSVEITRKWNEVYISLGTNMGKKKKNMEKAIKEVANIKDTFIIKESIIIETEPFGYKEQDDFLNSCIGIKTLLTPREILKELLSIEKKMGRERKIKWGPRIIDLDIIFYGKEVIEEDDLVVPHPYMEYREFVLKPLEEIIPNFVHPLLSKRISTLRKELENEKN
;
A
#
# COMPACT_ATOMS: atom_id res chain seq x y z
N MET A 1 6.92 -12.34 13.29
CA MET A 1 7.04 -10.99 13.87
C MET A 1 6.33 -11.03 15.22
N ASP A 2 6.81 -10.23 16.16
CA ASP A 2 6.26 -10.17 17.52
C ASP A 2 4.99 -9.30 17.54
N LYS A 3 4.25 -9.34 18.65
CA LYS A 3 2.96 -8.65 18.77
C LYS A 3 2.79 -7.98 20.13
N ILE A 4 2.19 -6.79 20.13
CA ILE A 4 1.67 -6.11 21.32
C ILE A 4 0.13 -6.18 21.25
N TYR A 5 -0.51 -6.55 22.36
CA TYR A 5 -1.97 -6.58 22.47
C TYR A 5 -2.46 -5.50 23.42
N ILE A 6 -3.41 -4.68 22.96
CA ILE A 6 -4.18 -3.75 23.78
C ILE A 6 -5.62 -4.24 23.70
N ARG A 7 -6.22 -4.65 24.82
CA ARG A 7 -7.53 -5.33 24.82
C ARG A 7 -8.59 -4.52 25.52
N ASP A 8 -9.75 -4.48 24.88
CA ASP A 8 -11.02 -3.96 25.39
C ASP A 8 -10.88 -2.57 26.05
N LEU A 9 -10.24 -1.62 25.35
CA LEU A 9 -10.29 -0.21 25.74
C LEU A 9 -11.76 0.23 25.76
N GLU A 10 -12.27 0.50 26.95
CA GLU A 10 -13.67 0.83 27.16
C GLU A 10 -13.91 2.33 26.97
N PHE A 11 -14.83 2.66 26.06
CA PHE A 11 -15.26 4.02 25.83
C PHE A 11 -16.79 4.12 25.84
N ILE A 12 -17.30 5.26 26.30
CA ILE A 12 -18.71 5.63 26.13
C ILE A 12 -18.75 6.68 25.02
N GLY A 13 -19.32 6.31 23.87
CA GLY A 13 -19.32 7.11 22.65
C GLY A 13 -20.71 7.33 22.08
N TYR A 14 -20.79 8.22 21.10
CA TYR A 14 -22.03 8.63 20.44
C TYR A 14 -21.95 8.30 18.93
N HIS A 15 -21.51 7.09 18.62
CA HIS A 15 -21.39 6.58 17.26
C HIS A 15 -22.59 5.70 16.90
N GLY A 16 -22.97 5.72 15.63
CA GLY A 16 -24.11 4.97 15.11
C GLY A 16 -24.91 5.78 14.09
N LEU A 17 -25.67 5.07 13.27
CA LEU A 17 -26.48 5.66 12.20
C LEU A 17 -27.71 6.38 12.76
N PHE A 18 -28.32 5.84 13.83
CA PHE A 18 -29.56 6.36 14.39
C PHE A 18 -29.31 7.57 15.29
N GLU A 19 -30.17 8.59 15.21
CA GLU A 19 -30.06 9.82 16.00
C GLU A 19 -30.14 9.56 17.51
N GLU A 20 -30.88 8.53 17.91
CA GLU A 20 -31.00 8.07 19.29
C GLU A 20 -29.65 7.61 19.85
N GLU A 21 -28.86 6.90 19.05
CA GLU A 21 -27.51 6.44 19.43
C GLU A 21 -26.57 7.62 19.65
N LYS A 22 -26.70 8.66 18.81
CA LYS A 22 -25.91 9.89 18.90
C LYS A 22 -26.29 10.78 20.09
N LYS A 23 -27.43 10.51 20.75
CA LYS A 23 -27.94 11.25 21.92
C LYS A 23 -27.72 10.50 23.24
N LEU A 24 -28.09 9.22 23.28
CA LEU A 24 -28.01 8.40 24.50
C LEU A 24 -26.58 7.96 24.80
N GLY A 25 -25.78 7.76 23.75
CA GLY A 25 -24.47 7.15 23.87
C GLY A 25 -24.53 5.67 24.24
N GLN A 26 -23.46 4.94 23.96
CA GLN A 26 -23.35 3.52 24.28
C GLN A 26 -21.89 3.14 24.53
N LYS A 27 -21.71 1.96 25.13
CA LYS A 27 -20.37 1.40 25.33
C LYS A 27 -19.79 0.88 24.02
N PHE A 28 -18.50 1.09 23.85
CA PHE A 28 -17.68 0.51 22.80
C PHE A 28 -16.42 -0.08 23.43
N PHE A 29 -15.93 -1.17 22.86
CA PHE A 29 -14.65 -1.75 23.23
C PHE A 29 -13.74 -1.75 22.01
N VAL A 30 -12.55 -1.15 22.14
CA VAL A 30 -11.56 -1.13 21.07
C VAL A 30 -10.38 -2.03 21.47
N SER A 31 -10.10 -3.03 20.66
CA SER A 31 -8.95 -3.92 20.82
C SER A 31 -8.00 -3.77 19.64
N LEU A 32 -6.70 -3.78 19.91
CA LEU A 32 -5.64 -3.67 18.93
C LEU A 32 -4.62 -4.80 19.11
N GLU A 33 -4.21 -5.36 17.99
CA GLU A 33 -3.06 -6.26 17.86
C GLU A 33 -2.05 -5.57 16.92
N LEU A 34 -0.91 -5.19 17.46
CA LEU A 34 0.13 -4.42 16.77
C LEU A 34 1.29 -5.37 16.46
N THR A 35 1.56 -5.62 15.19
CA THR A 35 2.71 -6.41 14.75
C THR A 35 3.95 -5.51 14.66
N THR A 36 5.00 -5.88 15.39
CA THR A 36 6.25 -5.11 15.49
C THR A 36 7.42 -6.04 15.86
N ASN A 37 8.66 -5.54 15.84
CA ASN A 37 9.83 -6.30 16.29
C ASN A 37 10.21 -5.86 17.70
N LEU A 38 10.09 -6.77 18.68
CA LEU A 38 10.34 -6.46 20.09
C LEU A 38 11.74 -6.87 20.56
N ARG A 39 12.52 -7.52 19.70
CA ARG A 39 13.80 -8.11 20.08
C ARG A 39 14.82 -7.09 20.55
N GLU A 40 14.99 -5.99 19.83
CA GLU A 40 15.98 -4.96 20.16
C GLU A 40 15.64 -4.27 21.48
N ALA A 41 14.38 -3.88 21.66
CA ALA A 41 13.90 -3.29 22.91
C ALA A 41 14.05 -4.28 24.09
N GLY A 42 13.67 -5.55 23.91
CA GLY A 42 13.74 -6.56 24.97
C GLY A 42 15.16 -6.97 25.37
N LEU A 43 16.13 -6.88 24.46
CA LEU A 43 17.54 -7.17 24.77
C LEU A 43 18.23 -6.02 25.50
N ASN A 44 17.85 -4.77 25.20
CA ASN A 44 18.56 -3.58 25.66
C ASN A 44 17.80 -2.76 26.71
N ASP A 45 16.57 -3.18 27.06
CA ASP A 45 15.65 -2.43 27.92
C ASP A 45 15.47 -0.97 27.47
N ASP A 46 15.28 -0.79 26.15
CA ASP A 46 15.21 0.53 25.51
C ASP A 46 13.81 0.82 24.98
N ILE A 47 13.11 1.75 25.64
CA ILE A 47 11.76 2.16 25.28
C ILE A 47 11.68 2.86 23.92
N THR A 48 12.78 3.46 23.43
CA THR A 48 12.82 4.13 22.12
C THR A 48 12.81 3.15 20.95
N LYS A 49 13.07 1.86 21.23
CA LYS A 49 13.10 0.77 20.25
C LYS A 49 11.82 -0.06 20.23
N THR A 50 10.79 0.38 20.94
CA THR A 50 9.47 -0.27 20.95
C THR A 50 8.36 0.76 20.77
N THR A 51 7.16 0.26 20.47
CA THR A 51 5.95 1.08 20.42
C THR A 51 5.39 1.24 21.82
N HIS A 52 5.24 2.48 22.28
CA HIS A 52 4.63 2.77 23.58
C HIS A 52 3.11 2.55 23.54
N TYR A 53 2.64 1.43 24.06
CA TYR A 53 1.21 1.07 24.06
C TYR A 53 0.30 2.10 24.76
N GLY A 54 0.81 2.81 25.78
CA GLY A 54 0.10 3.94 26.41
C GLY A 54 -0.17 5.11 25.46
N GLU A 55 0.81 5.53 24.65
CA GLU A 55 0.63 6.58 23.65
C GLU A 55 -0.34 6.14 22.55
N VAL A 56 -0.22 4.89 22.09
CA VAL A 56 -1.18 4.33 21.13
C VAL A 56 -2.60 4.38 21.70
N SER A 57 -2.78 4.00 22.96
CA SER A 57 -4.09 4.02 23.64
C SER A 57 -4.66 5.45 23.75
N GLU A 58 -3.83 6.45 24.04
CA GLU A 58 -4.26 7.86 24.05
C GLU A 58 -4.59 8.38 22.65
N THR A 59 -3.84 7.97 21.61
CA THR A 59 -4.17 8.28 20.21
C THR A 59 -5.52 7.69 19.81
N VAL A 60 -5.77 6.41 20.13
CA VAL A 60 -7.06 5.74 19.90
C VAL A 60 -8.20 6.50 20.57
N LYS A 61 -8.04 6.86 21.85
CA LYS A 61 -9.02 7.65 22.61
C LYS A 61 -9.26 9.02 21.97
N LYS A 62 -8.21 9.73 21.56
CA LYS A 62 -8.34 11.04 20.90
C LYS A 62 -9.17 10.94 19.62
N ILE A 63 -8.92 9.94 18.78
CA ILE A 63 -9.65 9.73 17.52
C ILE A 63 -11.11 9.34 17.81
N PHE A 64 -11.32 8.44 18.77
CA PHE A 64 -12.66 8.01 19.19
C PHE A 64 -13.56 9.20 19.56
N PHE A 65 -13.03 10.17 20.30
CA PHE A 65 -13.78 11.35 20.72
C PHE A 65 -13.72 12.54 19.75
N GLN A 66 -12.97 12.45 18.65
CA GLN A 66 -12.74 13.58 17.74
C GLN A 66 -14.02 14.04 17.02
N LYS A 67 -14.86 13.09 16.62
CA LYS A 67 -16.14 13.34 15.92
C LYS A 67 -17.11 12.19 16.16
N LYS A 68 -18.39 12.42 15.84
CA LYS A 68 -19.39 11.35 15.83
C LYS A 68 -19.35 10.66 14.47
N TYR A 69 -19.05 9.37 14.49
CA TYR A 69 -19.10 8.51 13.31
C TYR A 69 -20.49 7.87 13.16
N ASP A 70 -20.98 7.80 11.94
CA ASP A 70 -22.19 7.03 11.62
C ASP A 70 -21.89 5.52 11.61
N LEU A 71 -20.69 5.16 11.14
CA LEU A 71 -20.22 3.79 10.94
C LEU A 71 -18.99 3.53 11.83
N ILE A 72 -18.98 2.40 12.53
CA ILE A 72 -17.82 1.98 13.34
C ILE A 72 -16.66 1.52 12.46
N GLU A 73 -16.95 1.14 11.21
CA GLU A 73 -15.98 0.86 10.15
C GLU A 73 -15.14 2.09 9.83
N THR A 74 -15.77 3.27 9.71
CA THR A 74 -15.05 4.52 9.46
C THR A 74 -14.20 4.93 10.65
N LEU A 75 -14.70 4.70 11.87
CA LEU A 75 -13.90 4.89 13.09
C LEU A 75 -12.70 3.95 13.12
N ALA A 76 -12.91 2.68 12.81
CA ALA A 76 -11.85 1.67 12.75
C ALA A 76 -10.75 2.08 11.74
N GLU A 77 -11.14 2.53 10.55
CA GLU A 77 -10.21 3.01 9.52
C GLU A 77 -9.41 4.24 9.96
N ASP A 78 -10.07 5.25 10.54
CA ASP A 78 -9.40 6.46 11.03
C ASP A 78 -8.38 6.10 12.14
N ILE A 79 -8.74 5.21 13.08
CA ILE A 79 -7.80 4.74 14.11
C ILE A 79 -6.63 3.99 13.49
N ALA A 80 -6.90 2.99 12.64
CA ALA A 80 -5.86 2.17 12.03
C ALA A 80 -4.85 3.01 11.24
N ARG A 81 -5.36 3.96 10.44
CA ARG A 81 -4.56 4.87 9.64
C ARG A 81 -3.66 5.75 10.50
N GLU A 82 -4.22 6.45 11.48
CA GLU A 82 -3.45 7.35 12.34
C GLU A 82 -2.42 6.60 13.18
N VAL A 83 -2.75 5.39 13.66
CA VAL A 83 -1.78 4.57 14.40
C VAL A 83 -0.62 4.14 13.48
N LEU A 84 -0.91 3.64 12.27
CA LEU A 84 0.14 3.21 11.34
C LEU A 84 1.02 4.36 10.81
N LEU A 85 0.49 5.58 10.74
CA LEU A 85 1.24 6.77 10.33
C LEU A 85 2.11 7.34 11.46
N ASN A 86 1.59 7.40 12.69
CA ASN A 86 2.29 8.03 13.81
C ASN A 86 3.28 7.09 14.52
N TYR A 87 3.12 5.77 14.37
CA TYR A 87 3.97 4.75 15.02
C TYR A 87 4.69 3.87 13.98
N PRO A 88 5.81 4.34 13.40
CA PRO A 88 6.44 3.71 12.23
C PRO A 88 7.05 2.32 12.48
N LEU A 89 7.23 1.92 13.76
CA LEU A 89 7.68 0.59 14.15
C LEU A 89 6.59 -0.48 14.00
N ILE A 90 5.32 -0.08 13.81
CA ILE A 90 4.20 -1.00 13.57
C ILE A 90 4.15 -1.31 12.07
N SER A 91 4.29 -2.58 11.70
CA SER A 91 4.21 -3.03 10.31
C SER A 91 2.80 -3.42 9.88
N GLU A 92 2.01 -3.93 10.82
CA GLU A 92 0.63 -4.35 10.63
C GLU A 92 -0.16 -4.10 11.92
N LEU A 93 -1.42 -3.71 11.76
CA LEU A 93 -2.37 -3.48 12.83
C LEU A 93 -3.65 -4.23 12.51
N LYS A 94 -4.09 -5.03 13.46
CA LYS A 94 -5.41 -5.65 13.47
C LYS A 94 -6.22 -4.97 14.58
N LEU A 95 -7.41 -4.49 14.26
CA LEU A 95 -8.23 -3.69 15.16
C LEU A 95 -9.67 -4.19 15.14
N GLU A 96 -10.24 -4.36 16.33
CA GLU A 96 -11.61 -4.76 16.54
C GLU A 96 -12.34 -3.68 17.36
N ILE A 97 -13.52 -3.27 16.89
CA ILE A 97 -14.45 -2.41 17.65
C ILE A 97 -15.70 -3.20 17.94
N LYS A 98 -15.97 -3.46 19.22
CA LYS A 98 -17.19 -4.12 19.68
C LYS A 98 -18.23 -3.11 20.14
N LYS A 99 -19.48 -3.39 19.79
CA LYS A 99 -20.69 -2.64 20.11
C LYS A 99 -21.68 -3.60 20.78
N PRO A 100 -21.60 -3.79 22.11
CA PRO A 100 -22.45 -4.73 22.85
C PRO A 100 -23.94 -4.37 22.83
N TRP A 101 -24.27 -3.09 22.66
CA TRP A 101 -25.65 -2.57 22.74
C TRP A 101 -26.18 -2.12 21.38
N ALA A 102 -25.73 -2.76 20.30
CA ALA A 102 -26.22 -2.48 18.97
C ALA A 102 -27.74 -2.69 18.87
N PRO A 103 -28.52 -1.71 18.34
CA PRO A 103 -29.97 -1.78 18.28
C PRO A 103 -30.46 -2.67 17.13
N VAL A 104 -30.22 -3.98 17.22
CA VAL A 104 -30.58 -4.96 16.17
C VAL A 104 -32.01 -5.52 16.34
N GLY A 105 -32.69 -5.18 17.44
CA GLY A 105 -34.08 -5.60 17.70
C GLY A 105 -34.25 -7.07 18.08
N ILE A 106 -33.17 -7.82 18.25
CA ILE A 106 -33.12 -9.22 18.71
C ILE A 106 -32.01 -9.38 19.75
N ALA A 107 -32.12 -10.42 20.60
CA ALA A 107 -31.10 -10.71 21.60
C ALA A 107 -29.80 -11.17 20.94
N LEU A 108 -28.70 -10.49 21.25
CA LEU A 108 -27.35 -10.81 20.82
C LEU A 108 -26.36 -10.48 21.94
N LYS A 109 -25.18 -11.10 21.91
CA LYS A 109 -24.13 -10.86 22.89
C LYS A 109 -23.40 -9.54 22.61
N ASP A 110 -22.90 -9.39 21.39
CA ASP A 110 -22.29 -8.19 20.87
C ASP A 110 -22.27 -8.24 19.32
N VAL A 111 -22.02 -7.08 18.70
CA VAL A 111 -21.64 -6.95 17.29
C VAL A 111 -20.24 -6.35 17.26
N SER A 112 -19.36 -6.82 16.40
CA SER A 112 -18.05 -6.21 16.21
C SER A 112 -17.67 -6.04 14.75
N VAL A 113 -16.81 -5.06 14.49
CA VAL A 113 -16.12 -4.86 13.22
C VAL A 113 -14.65 -5.07 13.46
N GLU A 114 -14.04 -5.91 12.64
CA GLU A 114 -12.61 -6.20 12.67
C GLU A 114 -11.98 -5.84 11.33
N ILE A 115 -10.87 -5.08 11.37
CA ILE A 115 -10.09 -4.73 10.19
C ILE A 115 -8.61 -5.04 10.41
N THR A 116 -7.91 -5.33 9.32
CA THR A 116 -6.44 -5.47 9.31
C THR A 116 -5.85 -4.53 8.28
N ARG A 117 -4.91 -3.68 8.70
CA ARG A 117 -4.17 -2.77 7.83
C ARG A 117 -2.67 -2.99 8.02
N LYS A 118 -1.94 -3.05 6.92
CA LYS A 118 -0.50 -3.27 6.92
C LYS A 118 0.16 -2.34 5.91
N TRP A 119 1.42 -2.01 6.16
CA TRP A 119 2.23 -1.35 5.15
C TRP A 119 2.64 -2.35 4.06
N ASN A 120 2.37 -2.01 2.81
CA ASN A 120 2.69 -2.83 1.65
C ASN A 120 3.81 -2.19 0.84
N GLU A 121 4.79 -2.99 0.44
CA GLU A 121 5.76 -2.58 -0.56
C GLU A 121 5.21 -2.86 -1.96
N VAL A 122 5.23 -1.86 -2.84
CA VAL A 122 4.76 -1.99 -4.22
C VAL A 122 5.87 -1.51 -5.13
N TYR A 123 6.15 -2.27 -6.19
CA TYR A 123 7.16 -1.94 -7.17
C TYR A 123 6.49 -1.59 -8.49
N ILE A 124 6.73 -0.38 -8.97
CA ILE A 124 6.05 0.21 -10.12
C ILE A 124 7.08 0.47 -11.21
N SER A 125 6.83 0.00 -12.43
CA SER A 125 7.61 0.36 -13.60
C SER A 125 7.03 1.62 -14.23
N LEU A 126 7.90 2.52 -14.65
CA LEU A 126 7.55 3.76 -15.33
C LEU A 126 8.14 3.77 -16.73
N GLY A 127 7.37 4.19 -17.72
CA GLY A 127 7.81 4.31 -19.11
C GLY A 127 7.27 5.54 -19.82
N THR A 128 8.09 6.24 -20.60
CA THR A 128 7.66 7.40 -21.39
C THR A 128 8.47 7.53 -22.68
N ASN A 129 7.79 7.78 -23.80
CA ASN A 129 8.47 8.02 -25.08
C ASN A 129 7.97 9.24 -25.85
N MET A 130 7.04 10.02 -25.29
CA MET A 130 6.50 11.20 -25.98
C MET A 130 6.92 12.51 -25.32
N GLY A 131 7.23 13.51 -26.16
CA GLY A 131 7.48 14.88 -25.70
C GLY A 131 8.70 15.01 -24.79
N LYS A 132 8.56 15.72 -23.66
CA LYS A 132 9.68 15.97 -22.73
C LYS A 132 9.88 14.77 -21.77
N LYS A 133 10.33 13.63 -22.32
CA LYS A 133 10.48 12.33 -21.64
C LYS A 133 10.95 12.42 -20.18
N LYS A 134 12.11 13.06 -19.93
CA LYS A 134 12.66 13.21 -18.56
C LYS A 134 11.73 13.99 -17.61
N LYS A 135 11.12 15.10 -18.08
CA LYS A 135 10.18 15.89 -17.27
C LYS A 135 8.89 15.12 -16.97
N ASN A 136 8.44 14.28 -17.90
CA ASN A 136 7.29 13.42 -17.66
C ASN A 136 7.59 12.42 -16.55
N MET A 137 8.77 11.79 -16.59
CA MET A 137 9.22 10.86 -15.55
C MET A 137 9.27 11.53 -14.17
N GLU A 138 9.97 12.66 -14.05
CA GLU A 138 10.06 13.44 -12.80
C GLU A 138 8.68 13.85 -12.28
N LYS A 139 7.78 14.27 -13.17
CA LYS A 139 6.40 14.59 -12.80
C LYS A 139 5.64 13.37 -12.30
N ALA A 140 5.76 12.23 -12.97
CA ALA A 140 5.07 11.01 -12.58
C ALA A 140 5.50 10.52 -11.20
N ILE A 141 6.81 10.50 -10.92
CA ILE A 141 7.35 10.16 -9.60
C ILE A 141 6.81 11.10 -8.53
N LYS A 142 6.77 12.42 -8.81
CA LYS A 142 6.19 13.41 -7.89
C LYS A 142 4.70 13.18 -7.65
N GLU A 143 3.92 12.85 -8.68
CA GLU A 143 2.49 12.55 -8.52
C GLU A 143 2.28 11.28 -7.69
N VAL A 144 3.10 10.23 -7.88
CA VAL A 144 3.07 9.01 -7.06
C VAL A 144 3.43 9.32 -5.61
N ALA A 145 4.44 10.16 -5.37
CA ALA A 145 4.82 10.60 -4.03
C ALA A 145 3.74 11.42 -3.31
N ASN A 146 2.79 12.00 -4.05
CA ASN A 146 1.66 12.75 -3.50
C ASN A 146 0.40 11.87 -3.28
N ILE A 147 0.45 10.58 -3.65
CA ILE A 147 -0.63 9.66 -3.32
C ILE A 147 -0.77 9.59 -1.80
N LYS A 148 -2.01 9.64 -1.31
CA LYS A 148 -2.32 9.58 0.11
C LYS A 148 -1.74 8.30 0.73
N ASP A 149 -1.21 8.42 1.95
CA ASP A 149 -0.67 7.30 2.75
C ASP A 149 0.34 6.42 1.98
N THR A 150 1.15 7.06 1.13
CA THR A 150 2.13 6.44 0.25
C THR A 150 3.46 7.19 0.32
N PHE A 151 4.56 6.44 0.35
CA PHE A 151 5.92 6.98 0.43
C PHE A 151 6.81 6.29 -0.58
N ILE A 152 7.62 7.05 -1.32
CA ILE A 152 8.70 6.47 -2.14
C ILE A 152 9.79 5.96 -1.19
N ILE A 153 10.20 4.70 -1.37
CA ILE A 153 11.27 4.08 -0.58
C ILE A 153 12.52 3.78 -1.42
N LYS A 154 12.37 3.65 -2.75
CA LYS A 154 13.47 3.38 -3.69
C LYS A 154 13.16 3.96 -5.06
N GLU A 155 14.20 4.40 -5.77
CA GLU A 155 14.13 4.82 -7.17
C GLU A 155 15.35 4.23 -7.89
N SER A 156 15.15 3.65 -9.06
CA SER A 156 16.24 3.18 -9.92
C SER A 156 16.80 4.32 -10.77
N ILE A 157 17.91 4.08 -11.45
CA ILE A 157 18.32 4.93 -12.57
C ILE A 157 17.25 4.97 -13.67
N ILE A 158 17.30 6.02 -14.48
CA ILE A 158 16.55 6.11 -15.73
C ILE A 158 17.42 5.54 -16.85
N ILE A 159 16.87 4.60 -17.62
CA ILE A 159 17.53 4.02 -18.80
C ILE A 159 16.77 4.38 -20.07
N GLU A 160 17.49 4.51 -21.18
CA GLU A 160 16.90 4.64 -22.51
C GLU A 160 16.94 3.29 -23.23
N THR A 161 15.82 2.91 -23.86
CA THR A 161 15.65 1.61 -24.51
C THR A 161 14.76 1.73 -25.75
N GLU A 162 15.01 0.89 -26.76
CA GLU A 162 14.15 0.78 -27.93
C GLU A 162 12.70 0.38 -27.55
N PRO A 163 11.69 0.74 -28.38
CA PRO A 163 10.31 0.33 -28.17
C PRO A 163 10.11 -1.18 -28.18
N PHE A 164 9.31 -1.69 -27.22
CA PHE A 164 8.87 -3.08 -27.21
C PHE A 164 7.57 -3.26 -28.01
N GLY A 165 7.56 -4.19 -28.98
CA GLY A 165 6.40 -4.46 -29.82
C GLY A 165 6.31 -3.52 -31.03
N TYR A 166 5.47 -2.49 -30.96
CA TYR A 166 5.30 -1.51 -32.05
C TYR A 166 6.57 -0.67 -32.20
N LYS A 167 7.27 -0.76 -33.34
CA LYS A 167 8.62 -0.16 -33.50
C LYS A 167 8.66 1.21 -34.16
N GLU A 168 7.58 1.64 -34.82
CA GLU A 168 7.52 2.97 -35.47
C GLU A 168 7.18 4.07 -34.44
N GLN A 169 8.05 4.24 -33.44
CA GLN A 169 7.93 5.26 -32.38
C GLN A 169 9.30 5.60 -31.77
N ASP A 170 9.38 6.72 -31.06
CA ASP A 170 10.59 7.14 -30.35
C ASP A 170 10.99 6.16 -29.23
N ASP A 171 12.28 6.16 -28.89
CA ASP A 171 12.83 5.41 -27.76
C ASP A 171 12.20 5.81 -26.43
N PHE A 172 12.06 4.82 -25.55
CA PHE A 172 11.49 4.98 -24.22
C PHE A 172 12.58 5.33 -23.21
N LEU A 173 12.23 6.24 -22.29
CA LEU A 173 12.86 6.28 -20.97
C LEU A 173 12.07 5.37 -20.03
N ASN A 174 12.78 4.46 -19.37
CA ASN A 174 12.23 3.51 -18.40
C ASN A 174 12.92 3.64 -17.04
N SER A 175 12.16 3.40 -15.98
CA SER A 175 12.64 3.40 -14.59
C SER A 175 11.74 2.49 -13.74
N CYS A 176 12.15 2.21 -12.52
CA CYS A 176 11.34 1.54 -11.52
C CYS A 176 11.44 2.27 -10.18
N ILE A 177 10.32 2.39 -9.48
CA ILE A 177 10.24 2.89 -8.12
C ILE A 177 9.68 1.84 -7.19
N GLY A 178 10.18 1.79 -5.96
CA GLY A 178 9.58 1.09 -4.85
C GLY A 178 8.84 2.08 -3.97
N ILE A 179 7.59 1.77 -3.63
CA ILE A 179 6.77 2.56 -2.71
C ILE A 179 6.35 1.72 -1.50
N LYS A 180 6.07 2.40 -0.39
CA LYS A 180 5.43 1.84 0.79
C LYS A 180 4.06 2.51 0.96
N THR A 181 2.98 1.74 1.03
CA THR A 181 1.60 2.28 1.03
C THR A 181 0.65 1.49 1.93
N LEU A 182 -0.38 2.16 2.45
CA LEU A 182 -1.52 1.50 3.12
C LEU A 182 -2.64 1.11 2.16
N LEU A 183 -2.58 1.56 0.89
CA LEU A 183 -3.61 1.30 -0.12
C LEU A 183 -3.56 -0.15 -0.60
N THR A 184 -4.73 -0.71 -0.86
CA THR A 184 -4.91 -2.00 -1.51
C THR A 184 -4.39 -2.00 -2.96
N PRO A 185 -4.16 -3.19 -3.57
CA PRO A 185 -3.73 -3.28 -4.97
C PRO A 185 -4.65 -2.51 -5.93
N ARG A 186 -5.97 -2.61 -5.71
CA ARG A 186 -7.02 -1.91 -6.50
C ARG A 186 -6.96 -0.41 -6.35
N GLU A 187 -6.76 0.10 -5.13
CA GLU A 187 -6.64 1.53 -4.88
C GLU A 187 -5.38 2.10 -5.54
N ILE A 188 -4.24 1.40 -5.45
CA ILE A 188 -3.02 1.82 -6.16
C ILE A 188 -3.23 1.84 -7.66
N LEU A 189 -3.80 0.77 -8.26
CA LEU A 189 -4.09 0.75 -9.69
C LEU A 189 -4.93 1.96 -10.10
N LYS A 190 -6.00 2.27 -9.35
CA LYS A 190 -6.86 3.42 -9.60
C LYS A 190 -6.09 4.75 -9.56
N GLU A 191 -5.20 4.94 -8.59
CA GLU A 191 -4.39 6.16 -8.49
C GLU A 191 -3.38 6.26 -9.65
N LEU A 192 -2.71 5.18 -10.03
CA LEU A 192 -1.80 5.17 -11.17
C LEU A 192 -2.53 5.52 -12.48
N LEU A 193 -3.69 4.90 -12.73
CA LEU A 193 -4.55 5.21 -13.88
C LEU A 193 -5.00 6.69 -13.89
N SER A 194 -5.30 7.24 -12.70
CA SER A 194 -5.66 8.65 -12.53
C SER A 194 -4.50 9.58 -12.89
N ILE A 195 -3.28 9.25 -12.46
CA ILE A 195 -2.05 10.00 -12.80
C ILE A 195 -1.81 9.98 -14.30
N GLU A 196 -1.87 8.82 -14.94
CA GLU A 196 -1.73 8.69 -16.40
C GLU A 196 -2.73 9.58 -17.16
N LYS A 197 -4.00 9.54 -16.75
CA LYS A 197 -5.07 10.35 -17.34
C LYS A 197 -4.81 11.84 -17.15
N LYS A 198 -4.43 12.28 -15.95
CA LYS A 198 -4.08 13.68 -15.64
C LYS A 198 -2.87 14.17 -16.43
N MET A 199 -1.95 13.27 -16.77
CA MET A 199 -0.78 13.58 -17.59
C MET A 199 -1.08 13.57 -19.10
N GLY A 200 -2.28 13.14 -19.52
CA GLY A 200 -2.72 13.18 -20.91
C GLY A 200 -2.54 11.86 -21.67
N ARG A 201 -2.45 10.71 -20.99
CA ARG A 201 -2.38 9.40 -21.65
C ARG A 201 -3.70 9.10 -22.36
N GLU A 202 -3.63 8.82 -23.67
CA GLU A 202 -4.76 8.35 -24.48
C GLU A 202 -4.50 6.92 -24.97
N ARG A 203 -5.43 5.99 -24.72
CA ARG A 203 -5.29 4.58 -25.11
C ARG A 203 -5.84 4.33 -26.52
N LYS A 204 -5.18 4.89 -27.53
CA LYS A 204 -5.58 4.77 -28.95
C LYS A 204 -5.06 3.49 -29.62
N ILE A 205 -3.81 3.12 -29.35
CA ILE A 205 -3.12 1.98 -29.98
C ILE A 205 -2.52 1.10 -28.88
N LYS A 206 -2.72 -0.22 -28.96
CA LYS A 206 -2.09 -1.18 -28.04
C LYS A 206 -0.56 -1.08 -28.18
N TRP A 207 0.13 -0.83 -27.07
CA TRP A 207 1.59 -0.59 -27.01
C TRP A 207 2.12 0.59 -27.83
N GLY A 208 1.24 1.53 -28.18
CA GLY A 208 1.63 2.75 -28.88
C GLY A 208 2.38 3.76 -28.01
N PRO A 209 2.73 4.91 -28.61
CA PRO A 209 3.37 6.02 -27.93
C PRO A 209 2.55 6.51 -26.74
N ARG A 210 3.22 6.88 -25.65
CA ARG A 210 2.58 7.36 -24.43
C ARG A 210 3.41 8.39 -23.68
N ILE A 211 2.71 9.37 -23.12
CA ILE A 211 3.31 10.43 -22.29
C ILE A 211 3.85 9.88 -20.97
N ILE A 212 3.18 8.88 -20.39
CA ILE A 212 3.64 8.10 -19.24
C ILE A 212 2.86 6.78 -19.20
N ASP A 213 3.47 5.77 -18.59
CA ASP A 213 2.94 4.43 -18.34
C ASP A 213 3.40 4.02 -16.94
N LEU A 214 2.48 3.56 -16.11
CA LEU A 214 2.73 3.17 -14.74
C LEU A 214 2.14 1.77 -14.50
N ASP A 215 3.02 0.77 -14.45
CA ASP A 215 2.63 -0.64 -14.29
C ASP A 215 3.03 -1.16 -12.91
N ILE A 216 2.09 -1.78 -12.19
CA ILE A 216 2.39 -2.50 -10.94
C ILE A 216 3.12 -3.79 -11.31
N ILE A 217 4.38 -3.92 -10.92
CA ILE A 217 5.19 -5.12 -11.14
C ILE A 217 5.03 -6.12 -10.01
N PHE A 218 5.08 -5.64 -8.76
CA PHE A 218 4.88 -6.46 -7.57
C PHE A 218 4.07 -5.70 -6.53
N TYR A 219 3.25 -6.42 -5.76
CA TYR A 219 2.58 -5.94 -4.55
C TYR A 219 2.91 -6.90 -3.42
N GLY A 220 3.88 -6.55 -2.59
CA GLY A 220 4.44 -7.44 -1.59
C GLY A 220 4.84 -8.78 -2.21
N LYS A 221 4.34 -9.88 -1.65
CA LYS A 221 4.47 -11.24 -2.20
C LYS A 221 3.14 -11.78 -2.74
N GLU A 222 2.17 -10.90 -2.96
CA GLU A 222 0.83 -11.30 -3.37
C GLU A 222 0.84 -11.75 -4.84
N VAL A 223 -0.03 -12.73 -5.11
CA VAL A 223 -0.34 -13.20 -6.45
C VAL A 223 -1.81 -12.88 -6.67
N ILE A 224 -2.08 -12.02 -7.66
CA ILE A 224 -3.41 -11.47 -7.95
C ILE A 224 -3.71 -11.79 -9.41
N GLU A 225 -4.88 -12.36 -9.65
CA GLU A 225 -5.41 -12.65 -10.98
C GLU A 225 -6.87 -12.18 -11.03
N GLU A 226 -7.06 -10.99 -11.58
CA GLU A 226 -8.36 -10.35 -11.76
C GLU A 226 -8.44 -9.79 -13.20
N ASP A 227 -9.66 -9.51 -13.69
CA ASP A 227 -9.90 -9.13 -15.09
C ASP A 227 -8.99 -8.01 -15.63
N ASP A 228 -8.67 -7.03 -14.79
CA ASP A 228 -7.89 -5.83 -15.13
C ASP A 228 -6.64 -5.62 -14.25
N LEU A 229 -6.28 -6.60 -13.41
CA LEU A 229 -5.12 -6.54 -12.53
C LEU A 229 -4.48 -7.91 -12.37
N VAL A 230 -3.24 -8.04 -12.86
CA VAL A 230 -2.42 -9.24 -12.68
C VAL A 230 -1.11 -8.85 -12.01
N VAL A 231 -0.82 -9.44 -10.85
CA VAL A 231 0.40 -9.23 -10.07
C VAL A 231 0.97 -10.59 -9.66
N PRO A 232 2.27 -10.88 -9.81
CA PRO A 232 3.26 -10.06 -10.53
C PRO A 232 2.89 -9.77 -11.98
N HIS A 233 3.38 -8.66 -12.54
CA HIS A 233 3.04 -8.28 -13.90
C HIS A 233 3.42 -9.41 -14.89
N PRO A 234 2.49 -9.90 -15.74
CA PRO A 234 2.61 -11.20 -16.43
C PRO A 234 3.67 -11.29 -17.52
N TYR A 235 4.23 -10.15 -17.94
CA TYR A 235 5.30 -10.10 -18.95
C TYR A 235 6.61 -9.51 -18.41
N MET A 236 6.75 -9.36 -17.10
CA MET A 236 7.91 -8.66 -16.53
C MET A 236 9.23 -9.39 -16.83
N GLU A 237 9.22 -10.71 -16.86
CA GLU A 237 10.38 -11.58 -17.01
C GLU A 237 10.98 -11.53 -18.42
N TYR A 238 10.18 -11.16 -19.42
CA TYR A 238 10.63 -11.02 -20.82
C TYR A 238 11.08 -9.60 -21.16
N ARG A 239 11.00 -8.66 -20.21
CA ARG A 239 11.22 -7.23 -20.45
C ARG A 239 12.48 -6.75 -19.75
N GLU A 240 13.56 -6.61 -20.51
CA GLU A 240 14.83 -6.10 -20.00
C GLU A 240 14.70 -4.71 -19.38
N PHE A 241 13.91 -3.83 -20.01
CA PHE A 241 13.66 -2.47 -19.51
C PHE A 241 12.87 -2.43 -18.18
N VAL A 242 12.27 -3.56 -17.77
CA VAL A 242 11.66 -3.74 -16.44
C VAL A 242 12.67 -4.38 -15.49
N LEU A 243 13.28 -5.51 -15.88
CA LEU A 243 14.18 -6.26 -15.00
C LEU A 243 15.45 -5.49 -14.64
N LYS A 244 16.00 -4.67 -15.55
CA LYS A 244 17.23 -3.92 -15.29
C LYS A 244 17.06 -2.85 -14.19
N PRO A 245 16.08 -1.94 -14.26
CA PRO A 245 15.73 -1.06 -13.15
C PRO A 245 15.37 -1.79 -11.85
N LEU A 246 14.65 -2.92 -11.96
CA LEU A 246 14.17 -3.66 -10.81
C LEU A 246 15.29 -4.39 -10.06
N GLU A 247 16.26 -4.95 -10.79
CA GLU A 247 17.46 -5.57 -10.21
C GLU A 247 18.27 -4.57 -9.38
N GLU A 248 18.35 -3.31 -9.80
CA GLU A 248 19.07 -2.27 -9.05
C GLU A 248 18.49 -2.08 -7.65
N ILE A 249 17.16 -2.02 -7.54
CA ILE A 249 16.49 -1.67 -6.28
C ILE A 249 16.14 -2.91 -5.42
N ILE A 250 15.94 -4.08 -6.03
CA ILE A 250 15.57 -5.34 -5.35
C ILE A 250 16.22 -6.61 -5.93
N PRO A 251 17.56 -6.69 -6.04
CA PRO A 251 18.23 -7.79 -6.75
C PRO A 251 17.95 -9.19 -6.16
N ASN A 252 17.69 -9.23 -4.85
CA ASN A 252 17.47 -10.46 -4.08
C ASN A 252 15.99 -10.79 -3.83
N PHE A 253 15.06 -9.94 -4.28
CA PHE A 253 13.64 -10.24 -4.14
C PHE A 253 13.31 -11.49 -4.97
N VAL A 254 12.56 -12.41 -4.37
CA VAL A 254 12.19 -13.69 -4.98
C VAL A 254 10.81 -13.53 -5.59
N HIS A 255 10.72 -13.72 -6.90
CA HIS A 255 9.46 -13.71 -7.63
C HIS A 255 8.53 -14.79 -7.07
N PRO A 256 7.29 -14.46 -6.64
CA PRO A 256 6.44 -15.40 -5.88
C PRO A 256 5.99 -16.62 -6.71
N LEU A 257 5.81 -16.46 -8.03
CA LEU A 257 5.48 -17.59 -8.93
C LEU A 257 6.72 -18.36 -9.40
N LEU A 258 7.71 -17.68 -9.98
CA LEU A 258 8.89 -18.34 -10.56
C LEU A 258 9.90 -18.85 -9.52
N SER A 259 9.79 -18.43 -8.26
CA SER A 259 10.72 -18.76 -7.17
C SER A 259 12.20 -18.44 -7.49
N LYS A 260 12.43 -17.47 -8.39
CA LYS A 260 13.76 -16.99 -8.79
C LYS A 260 13.99 -15.58 -8.29
N ARG A 261 15.24 -15.24 -8.00
CA ARG A 261 15.63 -13.85 -7.67
C ARG A 261 15.54 -12.98 -8.92
N ILE A 262 15.26 -11.68 -8.75
CA ILE A 262 15.27 -10.72 -9.86
C ILE A 262 16.61 -10.72 -10.61
N SER A 263 17.72 -10.75 -9.87
CA SER A 263 19.07 -10.88 -10.46
C SER A 263 19.29 -12.17 -11.26
N THR A 264 18.60 -13.26 -10.92
CA THR A 264 18.63 -14.51 -11.70
C THR A 264 17.83 -14.36 -12.98
N LEU A 265 16.60 -13.86 -12.90
CA LEU A 265 15.73 -13.64 -14.07
C LEU A 265 16.40 -12.72 -15.11
N ARG A 266 17.05 -11.66 -14.62
CA ARG A 266 17.80 -10.73 -15.46
C ARG A 266 18.91 -11.41 -16.26
N LYS A 267 19.74 -12.22 -15.58
CA LYS A 267 20.85 -12.95 -16.21
C LYS A 267 20.36 -13.98 -17.22
N GLU A 268 19.26 -14.67 -16.92
CA GLU A 268 18.63 -15.61 -17.85
C GLU A 268 18.19 -14.91 -19.13
N LEU A 269 17.52 -13.74 -19.02
CA LEU A 269 17.11 -12.94 -20.17
C LEU A 269 18.30 -12.39 -20.99
N GLU A 270 19.41 -12.02 -20.34
CA GLU A 270 20.64 -11.60 -21.04
C GLU A 270 21.27 -12.76 -21.83
N ASN A 271 21.27 -13.97 -21.27
CA ASN A 271 21.83 -15.15 -21.93
C ASN A 271 21.01 -15.60 -23.14
N GLU A 272 19.69 -15.40 -23.15
CA GLU A 272 18.83 -15.73 -24.30
C GLU A 272 19.04 -14.80 -25.51
N LYS A 273 19.66 -13.63 -25.30
CA LYS A 273 19.94 -12.65 -26.36
C LYS A 273 21.32 -12.82 -27.02
N ASN A 274 22.21 -13.59 -26.39
CA ASN A 274 23.57 -13.87 -26.88
C ASN A 274 23.62 -15.22 -27.60
#